data_AF-A0A1W9WYZ7-F1
#
_entry.id   AF-A0A1W9WYZ7-F1
#
_cell.length_a   1.000
_cell.length_b   1.000
_cell.length_c   1.000
_cell.angle_alpha   90.00
_cell.angle_beta   90.00
_cell.angle_gamma   90.00
#
_symmetry.space_group_name_H-M   'P 1'
#
loop_
_entity.id
_entity.type
_entity.pdbx_description
1 polymer ?
#
loop_
_entity_poly.entity_id
_entity_poly.type
_entity_poly.pdbx_seq_one_letter_code
_entity_poly.pdbx_strand_id
1 'polypeptide(L)'
;MKETYFCRKAGPVNRCKSSGRDRKHRMETPDSESAISKKRNKFFRGFARRRPFDHDVRKIGTFTQFSVSVPGDSPGSYTRWVKVVNLRGKTVRMYHDTYDKTGRFIHRGVKIPRPERHVI
;
A
#
# COMPACT_ATOMS: atom_id res chain seq x y z
N MET A 1 18.77 39.84 33.23
CA MET A 1 18.13 40.61 34.33
C MET A 1 17.23 41.65 33.66
N LYS A 2 15.90 41.72 33.78
CA LYS A 2 14.90 41.18 34.70
C LYS A 2 13.64 40.80 33.89
N GLU A 3 13.04 39.66 34.20
CA GLU A 3 11.75 39.21 33.67
C GLU A 3 10.61 39.81 34.51
N THR A 4 9.60 40.40 33.88
CA THR A 4 8.37 40.85 34.53
C THR A 4 7.26 39.84 34.29
N TYR A 5 6.81 39.18 35.36
CA TYR A 5 5.68 38.25 35.36
C TYR A 5 4.40 38.97 35.80
N PHE A 6 3.33 38.86 35.01
CA PHE A 6 1.98 39.27 35.41
C PHE A 6 1.14 38.02 35.70
N CYS A 7 0.67 37.87 36.93
CA CYS A 7 -0.07 36.70 37.39
C CYS A 7 -1.40 37.17 38.00
N ARG A 8 -2.54 36.82 37.38
CA ARG A 8 -3.87 36.93 38.00
C ARG A 8 -4.28 35.55 38.53
N LYS A 9 -4.56 35.46 39.84
CA LYS A 9 -5.09 34.26 40.50
C LYS A 9 -6.62 34.22 40.40
N ALA A 10 -7.15 33.13 39.84
CA ALA A 10 -8.46 32.58 40.18
C ALA A 10 -8.51 31.09 39.75
N GLY A 11 -8.67 30.20 40.73
CA GLY A 11 -9.20 28.83 40.56
C GLY A 11 -8.28 27.75 39.95
N PRO A 12 -8.46 26.46 40.33
CA PRO A 12 -7.40 25.47 40.24
C PRO A 12 -7.58 24.49 39.07
N VAL A 13 -7.38 24.94 37.83
CA VAL A 13 -6.74 24.17 36.74
C VAL A 13 -6.61 25.08 35.52
N ASN A 14 -5.63 25.99 35.58
CA ASN A 14 -5.13 26.67 34.40
C ASN A 14 -4.03 25.80 33.80
N ARG A 15 -4.28 25.13 32.67
CA ARG A 15 -3.19 24.66 31.82
C ARG A 15 -3.05 25.57 30.61
N CYS A 16 -2.00 26.37 30.69
CA CYS A 16 -1.59 27.39 29.75
C CYS A 16 -1.50 26.86 28.32
N LYS A 17 -2.07 27.62 27.38
CA LYS A 17 -1.82 27.46 25.94
C LYS A 17 -0.44 28.04 25.64
N SER A 18 0.52 27.19 25.28
CA SER A 18 1.79 27.62 24.70
C SER A 18 1.63 27.81 23.20
N SER A 19 1.58 29.06 22.75
CA SER A 19 1.76 29.44 21.35
C SER A 19 3.24 29.33 20.98
N GLY A 20 3.70 28.12 20.69
CA GLY A 20 5.02 27.86 20.12
C GLY A 20 4.92 27.72 18.60
N ARG A 21 5.34 28.76 17.85
CA ARG A 21 5.63 28.64 16.42
C ARG A 21 6.97 27.91 16.26
N ASP A 22 6.93 26.59 16.20
CA ASP A 22 8.08 25.78 15.79
C ASP A 22 8.01 25.56 14.27
N ARG A 23 8.72 26.41 13.50
CA ARG A 23 9.06 26.13 12.10
C ARG A 23 10.29 25.23 12.09
N LYS A 24 10.11 23.92 12.08
CA LYS A 24 11.18 22.97 11.75
C LYS A 24 10.73 21.96 10.69
N HIS A 25 11.38 22.07 9.54
CA HIS A 25 11.53 21.11 8.44
C HIS A 25 10.40 20.08 8.20
N ARG A 26 9.56 20.43 7.22
CA ARG A 26 8.78 19.49 6.41
C ARG A 26 9.72 18.47 5.75
N MET A 27 9.75 17.25 6.28
CA MET A 27 10.10 16.04 5.52
C MET A 27 8.87 15.12 5.58
N GLU A 28 7.83 15.53 4.85
CA GLU A 28 6.67 14.67 4.62
C GLU A 28 7.03 13.65 3.53
N THR A 29 7.36 12.41 3.92
CA THR A 29 7.04 11.25 3.07
C THR A 29 6.16 10.22 3.79
N PRO A 30 4.96 10.55 4.34
CA PRO A 30 4.12 9.57 5.04
C PRO A 30 3.04 8.92 4.16
N ASP A 31 2.83 9.40 2.92
CA ASP A 31 1.66 9.00 2.13
C ASP A 31 1.91 7.85 1.16
N SER A 32 3.14 7.70 0.67
CA SER A 32 3.50 6.70 -0.35
C SER A 32 3.50 5.29 0.22
N GLU A 33 4.22 5.07 1.33
CA GLU A 33 4.35 3.74 1.94
C GLU A 33 3.02 3.26 2.52
N SER A 34 2.23 4.17 3.10
CA SER A 34 0.88 3.88 3.57
C SER A 34 -0.07 3.51 2.43
N ALA A 35 0.03 4.16 1.26
CA ALA A 35 -0.75 3.82 0.07
C ALA A 35 -0.37 2.45 -0.52
N ILE A 36 0.93 2.14 -0.61
CA ILE A 36 1.43 0.84 -1.08
C ILE A 36 0.96 -0.28 -0.14
N SER A 37 1.08 -0.09 1.18
CA SER A 37 0.62 -1.06 2.18
C SER A 37 -0.89 -1.34 2.08
N LYS A 38 -1.71 -0.29 1.92
CA LYS A 38 -3.16 -0.43 1.69
C LYS A 38 -3.45 -1.24 0.42
N LYS A 39 -2.73 -0.99 -0.69
CA LYS A 39 -2.90 -1.74 -1.94
C LYS A 39 -2.44 -3.19 -1.82
N ARG A 40 -1.34 -3.44 -1.12
CA ARG A 40 -0.83 -4.78 -0.80
C ARG A 40 -1.86 -5.60 -0.05
N ASN A 41 -2.36 -5.07 1.07
CA ASN A 41 -3.32 -5.76 1.92
C ASN A 41 -4.63 -6.04 1.16
N LYS A 42 -5.12 -5.06 0.38
CA LYS A 42 -6.29 -5.25 -0.49
C LYS A 42 -6.06 -6.34 -1.55
N PHE A 43 -4.88 -6.38 -2.16
CA PHE A 43 -4.52 -7.37 -3.16
C PHE A 43 -4.55 -8.78 -2.57
N PHE A 44 -3.77 -9.06 -1.52
CA PHE A 44 -3.71 -10.38 -0.91
C PHE A 44 -5.03 -10.83 -0.29
N ARG A 45 -5.79 -9.92 0.34
CA ARG A 45 -7.12 -10.24 0.86
C ARG A 45 -8.09 -10.70 -0.24
N GLY A 46 -7.93 -10.19 -1.47
CA GLY A 46 -8.70 -10.63 -2.63
C GLY A 46 -8.47 -12.11 -3.00
N PHE A 47 -7.35 -12.69 -2.57
CA PHE A 47 -7.00 -14.09 -2.85
C PHE A 47 -7.18 -15.01 -1.64
N ALA A 48 -7.50 -14.50 -0.44
CA ALA A 48 -7.58 -15.30 0.79
C ALA A 48 -8.49 -16.54 0.67
N ARG A 49 -9.62 -16.41 -0.04
CA ARG A 49 -10.57 -17.52 -0.28
C ARG A 49 -10.08 -18.55 -1.30
N ARG A 50 -9.02 -18.24 -2.06
CA ARG A 50 -8.44 -19.11 -3.09
C ARG A 50 -7.32 -20.00 -2.57
N ARG A 51 -7.10 -20.05 -1.25
CA ARG A 51 -6.07 -20.87 -0.59
C ARG A 51 -4.68 -20.69 -1.25
N PRO A 52 -4.15 -19.45 -1.28
CA PRO A 52 -2.85 -19.19 -1.88
C PRO A 52 -1.77 -19.97 -1.14
N PHE A 53 -0.80 -20.49 -1.87
CA PHE A 53 0.30 -21.28 -1.31
C PHE A 53 1.65 -20.57 -1.36
N ASP A 54 1.75 -19.48 -2.13
CA ASP A 54 2.96 -18.67 -2.26
C ASP A 54 2.57 -17.19 -2.42
N HIS A 55 3.34 -16.31 -1.78
CA HIS A 55 3.18 -14.87 -1.89
C HIS A 55 4.52 -14.16 -1.73
N ASP A 56 4.70 -13.07 -2.46
CA ASP A 56 5.95 -12.30 -2.45
C ASP A 56 5.68 -10.80 -2.66
N VAL A 57 6.56 -9.99 -2.08
CA VAL A 57 6.59 -8.54 -2.22
C VAL A 57 8.02 -8.10 -2.52
N ARG A 58 8.25 -7.57 -3.72
CA ARG A 58 9.58 -7.20 -4.21
C ARG A 58 9.63 -5.74 -4.63
N LYS A 59 10.62 -4.97 -4.17
CA LYS A 59 10.94 -3.65 -4.72
C LYS A 59 11.73 -3.81 -6.04
N ILE A 60 11.35 -3.05 -7.07
CA ILE A 60 11.97 -3.04 -8.39
C ILE A 60 12.18 -1.56 -8.76
N GLY A 61 13.34 -1.01 -8.40
CA GLY A 61 13.58 0.44 -8.50
C GLY A 61 12.52 1.25 -7.74
N THR A 62 11.81 2.12 -8.45
CA THR A 62 10.73 2.97 -7.90
C THR A 62 9.36 2.26 -7.86
N PHE A 63 9.30 0.98 -8.22
CA PHE A 63 8.08 0.19 -8.22
C PHE A 63 8.09 -0.86 -7.10
N THR A 64 6.91 -1.27 -6.68
CA THR A 64 6.71 -2.42 -5.80
C THR A 64 5.85 -3.45 -6.52
N GLN A 65 6.33 -4.68 -6.59
CA GLN A 65 5.63 -5.83 -7.13
C GLN A 65 5.05 -6.65 -5.99
N PHE A 66 3.79 -7.07 -6.13
CA PHE A 66 3.14 -8.08 -5.33
C PHE A 66 2.89 -9.29 -6.22
N SER A 67 3.20 -10.49 -5.73
CA SER A 67 2.77 -11.71 -6.41
C SER A 67 2.14 -12.71 -5.45
N VAL A 68 1.19 -13.49 -5.96
CA VAL A 68 0.54 -14.57 -5.21
C VAL A 68 0.22 -15.71 -6.16
N SER A 69 0.49 -16.93 -5.73
CA SER A 69 0.19 -18.15 -6.48
C SER A 69 -1.02 -18.84 -5.85
N VAL A 70 -2.00 -19.17 -6.68
CA VAL A 70 -3.24 -19.85 -6.26
C VAL A 70 -3.42 -21.13 -7.08
N PRO A 71 -3.98 -22.21 -6.50
CA PRO A 71 -4.35 -23.40 -7.25
C PRO A 71 -5.30 -23.05 -8.40
N GLY A 72 -5.12 -23.71 -9.54
CA GLY A 72 -6.04 -23.67 -10.67
C GLY A 72 -7.14 -24.73 -10.52
N ASP A 73 -8.04 -24.79 -11.50
CA ASP A 73 -9.17 -25.73 -11.48
C ASP A 73 -8.73 -27.18 -11.73
N SER A 74 -7.61 -27.37 -12.45
CA SER A 74 -7.03 -28.70 -12.67
C SER A 74 -6.02 -29.04 -11.57
N PRO A 75 -6.03 -30.27 -11.01
CA PRO A 75 -5.07 -30.69 -10.00
C PRO A 75 -3.60 -30.45 -10.44
N GLY A 76 -2.84 -29.78 -9.58
CA GLY A 76 -1.44 -29.41 -9.83
C GLY A 76 -1.24 -28.16 -10.68
N SER A 77 -2.26 -27.71 -11.43
CA SER A 77 -2.18 -26.42 -12.13
C SER A 77 -2.26 -25.25 -11.14
N TYR A 78 -1.68 -24.12 -11.51
CA TYR A 78 -1.75 -22.92 -10.69
C TYR A 78 -1.71 -21.65 -11.52
N THR A 79 -2.20 -20.57 -10.94
CA THR A 79 -2.12 -19.23 -11.53
C THR A 79 -1.34 -18.31 -10.60
N ARG A 80 -0.29 -17.70 -11.13
CA ARG A 80 0.48 -16.65 -10.45
C ARG A 80 -0.04 -15.29 -10.85
N TRP A 81 -0.64 -14.58 -9.89
CA TRP A 81 -1.10 -13.22 -10.05
C TRP A 81 0.02 -12.25 -9.71
N VAL A 82 0.23 -11.25 -10.56
CA VAL A 82 1.25 -10.22 -10.35
C VAL A 82 0.62 -8.84 -10.47
N LYS A 83 0.93 -7.97 -9.51
CA LYS A 83 0.52 -6.58 -9.48
C LYS A 83 1.72 -5.68 -9.21
N VAL A 84 1.91 -4.68 -10.05
CA VAL A 84 3.00 -3.70 -9.91
C VAL A 84 2.39 -2.34 -9.63
N VAL A 85 2.87 -1.68 -8.58
CA VAL A 85 2.47 -0.32 -8.19
C VAL A 85 3.67 0.61 -8.17
N ASN A 86 3.46 1.90 -8.45
CA ASN A 86 4.48 2.93 -8.28
C ASN A 86 4.54 3.44 -6.83
N LEU A 87 5.45 4.38 -6.55
CA LEU A 87 5.59 5.03 -5.23
C LEU A 87 4.30 5.68 -4.71
N ARG A 88 3.39 6.09 -5.59
CA ARG A 88 2.10 6.71 -5.22
C ARG A 88 0.99 5.67 -5.01
N GLY A 89 1.28 4.38 -5.08
CA GLY A 89 0.31 3.30 -5.00
C GLY A 89 -0.59 3.15 -6.25
N LYS A 90 -0.30 3.85 -7.35
CA LYS A 90 -1.00 3.66 -8.63
C LYS A 90 -0.58 2.33 -9.23
N THR A 91 -1.55 1.53 -9.65
CA THR A 91 -1.29 0.26 -10.34
C THR A 91 -0.85 0.56 -11.77
N VAL A 92 0.37 0.14 -12.11
CA VAL A 92 0.94 0.33 -13.46
C VAL A 92 0.82 -0.93 -14.30
N ARG A 93 0.86 -2.12 -13.67
CA ARG A 93 0.68 -3.40 -14.34
C ARG A 93 -0.10 -4.36 -13.45
N MET A 94 -0.95 -5.16 -14.07
CA MET A 94 -1.58 -6.31 -13.43
C MET A 94 -1.75 -7.40 -14.48
N TYR A 95 -1.28 -8.61 -14.18
CA TYR A 95 -1.41 -9.75 -15.05
C TYR A 95 -1.46 -11.03 -14.23
N HIS A 96 -1.78 -12.13 -14.88
CA HIS A 96 -1.68 -13.46 -14.31
C HIS A 96 -1.10 -14.43 -15.32
N ASP A 97 -0.22 -15.29 -14.84
CA ASP A 97 0.39 -16.36 -15.61
C ASP A 97 -0.20 -17.68 -15.12
N THR A 98 -0.70 -18.50 -16.04
CA THR A 98 -1.25 -19.82 -15.72
C THR A 98 -0.26 -20.89 -16.11
N TYR A 99 -0.05 -21.85 -15.21
CA TYR A 99 0.89 -22.95 -15.35
C TYR A 99 0.15 -24.27 -15.23
N ASP A 100 0.60 -25.27 -15.99
CA ASP A 100 0.08 -26.63 -15.87
C ASP A 100 0.65 -27.35 -14.64
N LYS A 101 0.25 -28.61 -14.45
CA LYS A 101 0.71 -29.48 -13.34
C LYS A 101 2.22 -29.75 -13.32
N THR A 102 2.91 -29.53 -14.42
CA THR A 102 4.36 -29.69 -14.55
C THR A 102 5.11 -28.38 -14.32
N GLY A 103 4.39 -27.28 -14.12
CA GLY A 103 4.96 -25.94 -14.02
C GLY A 103 5.25 -25.31 -15.38
N ARG A 104 4.74 -25.87 -16.49
CA ARG A 104 4.89 -25.28 -17.82
C ARG A 104 3.94 -24.10 -17.98
N PHE A 105 4.47 -22.99 -18.48
CA PHE A 105 3.66 -21.81 -18.80
C PHE A 105 2.64 -22.13 -19.91
N ILE A 106 1.37 -21.83 -19.63
CA ILE A 106 0.26 -21.99 -20.58
C ILE A 106 -0.04 -20.65 -21.26
N HIS A 107 -0.36 -19.61 -20.48
CA HIS A 107 -0.71 -18.30 -21.02
C HIS A 107 -0.57 -17.18 -19.96
N ARG A 108 -0.57 -15.93 -20.46
CA ARG A 108 -0.61 -14.70 -19.66
C ARG A 108 -1.86 -13.90 -19.96
N GLY A 109 -2.70 -13.65 -18.96
CA GLY A 109 -3.82 -12.73 -19.06
C GLY A 109 -3.48 -11.36 -18.47
N VAL A 110 -3.48 -10.31 -19.30
CA VAL A 110 -3.21 -8.93 -18.88
C VAL A 110 -4.50 -8.25 -18.44
N LYS A 111 -4.51 -7.67 -17.23
CA LYS A 111 -5.60 -6.82 -16.75
C LYS A 111 -5.18 -5.36 -16.83
N ILE A 112 -5.63 -4.69 -17.90
CA ILE A 112 -5.39 -3.27 -18.10
C ILE A 112 -6.11 -2.50 -16.98
N PRO A 113 -5.39 -1.65 -16.20
CA PRO A 113 -6.03 -0.76 -15.25
C PRO A 113 -6.98 0.15 -16.02
N ARG A 114 -8.29 0.12 -15.69
CA ARG A 114 -9.24 1.04 -16.32
C ARG A 114 -8.81 2.48 -16.06
N PRO A 115 -8.94 3.39 -17.04
CA PRO A 115 -8.79 4.82 -16.77
C PRO A 115 -9.76 5.25 -15.67
N GLU A 116 -9.37 6.25 -14.88
CA GLU A 116 -10.25 6.85 -13.88
C GLU A 116 -11.53 7.31 -14.57
N ARG A 117 -12.65 6.66 -14.23
CA ARG A 117 -13.98 7.14 -14.61
C ARG A 117 -14.27 8.32 -13.69
N HIS A 118 -14.19 9.54 -14.22
CA HIS A 118 -14.85 10.67 -13.57
C HIS A 118 -16.35 10.38 -13.64
N VAL A 119 -16.96 10.14 -12.48
CA VAL A 119 -18.42 10.20 -12.35
C VAL A 119 -18.74 11.69 -12.31
N ILE A 120 -19.39 12.18 -13.36
CA ILE A 120 -19.92 13.55 -13.45
C ILE A 120 -21.14 13.63 -12.52
#